data_AF-A0A970I9P3-F1
#
_entry.id   AF-A0A970I9P3-F1
#
_cell.length_a   1.000
_cell.length_b   1.000
_cell.length_c   1.000
_cell.angle_alpha   90.00
_cell.angle_beta   90.00
_cell.angle_gamma   90.00
#
_symmetry.space_group_name_H-M   'P 1'
#
loop_
_entity.id
_entity.type
_entity.pdbx_description
1 polymer ?
#
loop_
_entity_poly.entity_id
_entity_poly.type
_entity_poly.pdbx_seq_one_letter_code
_entity_poly.pdbx_strand_id
1 'polypeptide(L)'
;EQYVSFDYTKTLMTIQYQADNLAQVRQIPDMLHRLSQKDSLTPVIGGPSLTDKDISESVEHGQYYSLLAAFVAILILLSLIFKSIYAGMLGSLPLVFAVLCTFGLMGWLGIELNIVTALLSSISIGLGVDFTIHVLWRIKWELASGNDYAGSITSTLKTIGRGIIINACSVMLGFAVLFLSAFPLIRSFAFLIIVSLILCLVSGLVLVPAMCYLFRPEFLNKPIKNTYE
;
A
#
# COMPACT_ATOMS: atom_id res chain seq x y z
N GLU A 1 21.56 22.41 39.91
CA GLU A 1 20.87 21.25 40.51
C GLU A 1 19.65 20.79 39.69
N GLN A 2 19.79 20.61 38.36
CA GLN A 2 18.62 20.32 37.50
C GLN A 2 18.71 18.97 36.76
N TYR A 3 19.76 18.18 37.05
CA TYR A 3 20.06 16.92 36.36
C TYR A 3 20.21 15.73 37.31
N VAL A 4 20.10 15.92 38.62
CA VAL A 4 20.19 14.86 39.64
C VAL A 4 18.92 14.92 40.48
N SER A 5 18.36 13.76 40.81
CA SER A 5 17.16 13.68 41.66
C SER A 5 17.46 14.12 43.09
N PHE A 6 16.43 14.57 43.81
CA PHE A 6 16.57 15.09 45.18
C PHE A 6 17.11 14.05 46.17
N ASP A 7 16.88 12.77 45.90
CA ASP A 7 17.37 11.61 46.65
C ASP A 7 18.75 11.12 46.17
N TYR A 8 19.38 11.80 45.20
CA TYR A 8 20.67 11.46 44.60
C TYR A 8 20.75 10.04 43.99
N THR A 9 19.59 9.41 43.72
CA THR A 9 19.54 8.05 43.16
C THR A 9 19.52 8.03 41.63
N LYS A 10 19.15 9.14 40.97
CA LYS A 10 19.00 9.23 39.51
C LYS A 10 19.70 10.46 38.95
N THR A 11 20.28 10.31 37.77
CA THR A 11 20.90 11.42 37.01
C THR A 11 20.42 11.38 35.56
N LEU A 12 20.11 12.55 35.00
CA LEU A 12 19.76 12.74 33.59
C LEU A 12 21.00 13.18 32.81
N MET A 13 21.41 12.37 31.82
CA MET A 13 22.47 12.71 30.88
C MET A 13 21.86 12.94 29.49
N THR A 14 22.00 14.15 28.95
CA THR A 14 21.54 14.46 27.59
C THR A 14 22.68 14.24 26.61
N ILE A 15 22.47 13.35 25.65
CA ILE A 15 23.45 13.03 24.60
C ILE A 15 22.92 13.59 23.29
N GLN A 16 23.66 14.50 22.68
CA GLN A 16 23.39 15.02 21.36
C GLN A 16 24.33 14.36 20.37
N TYR A 17 23.78 13.91 19.25
CA TYR A 17 24.55 13.28 18.18
C TYR A 17 23.97 13.71 16.84
N GLN A 18 24.80 13.67 15.82
CA GLN A 18 24.39 13.86 14.44
C GLN A 18 24.37 12.48 13.77
N ALA A 19 23.23 12.10 13.23
CA ALA A 19 23.08 10.86 12.48
C ALA A 19 22.50 11.20 11.12
N ASP A 20 23.16 10.73 10.06
CA ASP A 20 22.72 10.97 8.68
C ASP A 20 21.71 9.90 8.22
N ASN A 21 21.69 8.74 8.88
CA ASN A 21 20.84 7.59 8.52
C ASN A 21 20.31 6.86 9.76
N LEU A 22 19.11 6.27 9.65
CA LEU A 22 18.46 5.44 10.68
C LEU A 22 19.33 4.28 11.19
N ALA A 23 20.21 3.75 10.35
CA ALA A 23 21.15 2.70 10.75
C ALA A 23 22.15 3.14 11.84
N GLN A 24 22.56 4.41 11.84
CA GLN A 24 23.44 4.96 12.87
C GLN A 24 22.67 5.15 14.18
N VAL A 25 21.43 5.61 14.10
CA VAL A 25 20.51 5.74 15.25
C VAL A 25 20.26 4.37 15.91
N ARG A 26 20.15 3.30 15.10
CA ARG A 26 19.94 1.93 15.58
C ARG A 26 21.05 1.43 16.52
N GLN A 27 22.29 1.87 16.34
CA GLN A 27 23.45 1.40 17.13
C GLN A 27 23.63 2.12 18.46
N ILE A 28 23.01 3.29 18.63
CA ILE A 28 23.21 4.14 19.81
C ILE A 28 22.71 3.48 21.10
N PRO A 29 21.50 2.87 21.16
CA PRO A 29 21.06 2.14 22.35
C PRO A 29 22.03 1.04 22.75
N ASP A 30 22.52 0.25 21.79
CA ASP A 30 23.45 -0.86 22.05
C ASP A 30 24.80 -0.35 22.56
N MET A 31 25.32 0.74 22.00
CA MET A 31 26.54 1.39 22.48
C MET A 31 26.39 1.92 23.91
N LEU A 32 25.27 2.59 24.20
CA LEU A 32 24.98 3.12 25.53
C LEU A 32 24.81 2.00 26.55
N HIS A 33 24.13 0.92 26.17
CA HIS A 33 23.93 -0.24 27.03
C HIS A 33 25.25 -0.95 27.37
N ARG A 34 26.20 -1.02 26.42
CA ARG A 34 27.56 -1.54 26.65
C ARG A 34 28.38 -0.66 27.59
N LEU A 35 28.26 0.66 27.47
CA LEU A 35 28.97 1.61 28.34
C LEU A 35 28.41 1.56 29.78
N SER A 36 27.09 1.47 29.94
CA SER A 36 26.46 1.44 31.27
C SER A 36 26.66 0.14 32.03
N GLN A 37 26.81 -1.01 31.34
CA GLN A 37 27.13 -2.29 31.98
C GLN A 37 28.49 -2.28 32.69
N LYS A 38 29.43 -1.42 32.25
CA LYS A 38 30.76 -1.31 32.85
C LYS A 38 30.74 -0.63 34.22
N ASP A 39 29.76 0.22 34.48
CA ASP A 39 29.68 1.06 35.69
C ASP A 39 28.57 0.64 36.68
N SER A 40 27.95 -0.55 36.51
CA SER A 40 26.85 -1.05 37.35
C SER A 40 25.63 -0.11 37.44
N LEU A 41 25.45 0.77 36.47
CA LEU A 41 24.30 1.66 36.35
C LEU A 41 23.19 0.97 35.55
N THR A 42 21.93 1.18 35.91
CA THR A 42 20.77 0.77 35.12
C THR A 42 20.35 1.90 34.18
N PRO A 43 20.74 1.87 32.89
CA PRO A 43 20.41 2.96 31.98
C PRO A 43 18.93 2.91 31.61
N VAL A 44 18.22 4.02 31.81
CA VAL A 44 16.92 4.26 31.19
C VAL A 44 17.18 5.21 30.02
N ILE A 45 17.22 4.66 28.82
CA ILE A 45 17.51 5.41 27.59
C ILE A 45 16.18 5.87 26.99
N GLY A 46 16.06 7.16 26.74
CA GLY A 46 14.89 7.75 26.10
C GLY A 46 15.25 9.04 25.38
N GLY A 47 14.29 9.61 24.65
CA GLY A 47 14.46 10.89 23.96
C GLY A 47 13.79 10.89 22.59
N PRO A 48 13.60 12.08 21.99
CA PRO A 48 12.83 12.24 20.76
C PRO A 48 13.31 11.35 19.62
N SER A 49 14.63 11.24 19.44
CA SER A 49 15.23 10.46 18.35
C SER A 49 15.00 8.95 18.48
N LEU A 50 14.85 8.42 19.70
CA LEU A 50 14.52 7.01 19.91
C LEU A 50 13.02 6.77 19.68
N THR A 51 12.18 7.71 20.10
CA THR A 51 10.75 7.66 19.80
C THR A 51 10.48 7.73 18.29
N ASP A 52 11.16 8.62 17.56
CA ASP A 52 11.03 8.71 16.10
C ASP A 52 11.52 7.43 15.40
N LYS A 53 12.60 6.82 15.90
CA LYS A 53 13.07 5.52 15.43
C LYS A 53 12.02 4.42 15.67
N ASP A 54 11.52 4.30 16.90
CA ASP A 54 10.53 3.26 17.27
C ASP A 54 9.24 3.41 16.48
N ILE A 55 8.80 4.64 16.22
CA ILE A 55 7.67 4.95 15.35
C ILE A 55 7.97 4.50 13.92
N SER A 56 9.14 4.85 13.37
CA SER A 56 9.51 4.48 12.00
C SER A 56 9.60 2.96 11.83
N GLU A 57 10.21 2.26 12.77
CA GLU A 57 10.28 0.78 12.77
C GLU A 57 8.90 0.14 12.89
N SER A 58 8.02 0.71 13.72
CA SER A 58 6.63 0.23 13.86
C SER A 58 5.86 0.42 12.55
N VAL A 59 6.09 1.52 11.84
CA VAL A 59 5.51 1.76 10.51
C VAL A 59 6.04 0.75 9.49
N GLU A 60 7.35 0.53 9.41
CA GLU A 60 7.95 -0.46 8.49
C GLU A 60 7.36 -1.86 8.70
N HIS A 61 7.34 -2.34 9.94
CA HIS A 61 6.80 -3.67 10.26
C HIS A 61 5.29 -3.71 10.04
N GLY A 62 4.55 -2.70 10.52
CA GLY A 62 3.11 -2.59 10.35
C GLY A 62 2.70 -2.58 8.87
N GLN A 63 3.50 -1.92 8.03
CA GLN A 63 3.32 -1.86 6.58
C GLN A 63 3.45 -3.24 5.93
N TYR A 64 4.51 -3.99 6.28
CA TYR A 64 4.71 -5.35 5.77
C TYR A 64 3.54 -6.28 6.13
N TYR A 65 3.13 -6.30 7.41
CA TYR A 65 2.01 -7.13 7.85
C TYR A 65 0.68 -6.70 7.22
N SER A 66 0.47 -5.40 7.06
CA SER A 66 -0.75 -4.85 6.46
C SER A 66 -0.85 -5.20 4.97
N LEU A 67 0.25 -5.11 4.22
CA LEU A 67 0.29 -5.54 2.81
C LEU A 67 0.00 -7.03 2.65
N LEU A 68 0.63 -7.86 3.49
CA LEU A 68 0.41 -9.31 3.47
C LEU A 68 -1.03 -9.66 3.82
N ALA A 69 -1.57 -9.08 4.90
CA ALA A 69 -2.95 -9.30 5.33
C ALA A 69 -3.95 -8.85 4.25
N ALA A 70 -3.73 -7.68 3.64
CA ALA A 70 -4.58 -7.16 2.58
C ALA A 70 -4.53 -8.03 1.32
N PHE A 71 -3.34 -8.50 0.92
CA PHE A 71 -3.21 -9.42 -0.21
C PHE A 71 -3.98 -10.73 0.03
N VAL A 72 -3.83 -11.33 1.22
CA VAL A 72 -4.56 -12.56 1.60
C VAL A 72 -6.07 -12.29 1.61
N ALA A 73 -6.51 -11.18 2.20
CA ALA A 73 -7.92 -10.80 2.25
C ALA A 73 -8.51 -10.64 0.85
N ILE A 74 -7.79 -10.02 -0.08
CA ILE A 74 -8.24 -9.82 -1.47
C ILE A 74 -8.28 -11.12 -2.24
N LEU A 75 -7.27 -11.98 -2.07
CA LEU A 75 -7.27 -13.30 -2.66
C LEU A 75 -8.50 -14.09 -2.22
N ILE A 76 -8.83 -14.07 -0.92
CA ILE A 76 -10.04 -14.71 -0.37
C ILE A 76 -11.30 -14.06 -0.95
N LEU A 77 -11.41 -12.74 -0.91
CA LEU A 77 -12.57 -11.99 -1.40
C LEU A 77 -12.88 -12.31 -2.87
N LEU A 78 -11.89 -12.20 -3.75
CA LEU A 78 -12.03 -12.49 -5.17
C LEU A 78 -12.34 -13.97 -5.42
N SER A 79 -11.71 -14.87 -4.64
CA SER A 79 -12.00 -16.31 -4.73
C SER A 79 -13.44 -16.62 -4.37
N LEU A 80 -14.01 -15.92 -3.39
CA LEU A 80 -15.41 -16.05 -2.98
C LEU A 80 -16.36 -15.46 -4.04
N ILE A 81 -16.10 -14.24 -4.52
CA ILE A 81 -16.92 -13.55 -5.52
C ILE A 81 -17.04 -14.39 -6.80
N PHE A 82 -15.91 -14.89 -7.30
CA PHE A 82 -15.87 -15.65 -8.55
C PHE A 82 -15.96 -17.17 -8.35
N LYS A 83 -16.09 -17.64 -7.11
CA LYS A 83 -16.11 -19.07 -6.71
C LYS A 83 -14.96 -19.87 -7.34
N SER A 84 -13.75 -19.29 -7.33
CA SER A 84 -12.56 -19.86 -7.95
C SER A 84 -11.28 -19.29 -7.34
N ILE A 85 -10.42 -20.17 -6.81
CA ILE A 85 -9.10 -19.78 -6.29
C ILE A 85 -8.22 -19.11 -7.36
N TYR A 86 -8.33 -19.57 -8.61
CA TYR A 86 -7.62 -18.98 -9.75
C TYR A 86 -8.05 -17.54 -10.02
N ALA A 87 -9.30 -17.18 -9.73
CA ALA A 87 -9.76 -15.79 -9.85
C ALA A 87 -9.10 -14.90 -8.79
N GLY A 88 -8.94 -15.43 -7.57
CA GLY A 88 -8.20 -14.76 -6.50
C GLY A 88 -6.75 -14.48 -6.88
N MET A 89 -6.04 -15.49 -7.40
CA MET A 89 -4.65 -15.33 -7.84
C MET A 89 -4.50 -14.38 -9.03
N LEU A 90 -5.33 -14.55 -10.06
CA LEU A 90 -5.23 -13.74 -11.27
C LEU A 90 -5.62 -12.28 -11.01
N GLY A 91 -6.64 -12.04 -10.19
CA GLY A 91 -7.09 -10.69 -9.85
C GLY A 91 -6.22 -9.97 -8.81
N SER A 92 -5.44 -10.69 -7.99
CA SER A 92 -4.52 -10.04 -7.04
C SER A 92 -3.18 -9.64 -7.67
N LEU A 93 -2.77 -10.27 -8.78
CA LEU A 93 -1.51 -9.97 -9.48
C LEU A 93 -1.39 -8.50 -9.95
N PRO A 94 -2.41 -7.92 -10.63
CA PRO A 94 -2.36 -6.51 -11.05
C PRO A 94 -2.27 -5.52 -9.89
N LEU A 95 -2.82 -5.90 -8.74
CA LEU A 95 -2.70 -5.12 -7.52
C LEU A 95 -1.26 -5.15 -6.98
N VAL A 96 -0.66 -6.33 -6.89
CA VAL A 96 0.75 -6.47 -6.48
C VAL A 96 1.65 -5.66 -7.39
N PHE A 97 1.41 -5.70 -8.71
CA PHE A 97 2.13 -4.88 -9.67
C PHE A 97 2.02 -3.37 -9.36
N ALA A 98 0.80 -2.85 -9.18
CA ALA A 98 0.62 -1.42 -8.90
C ALA A 98 1.32 -1.00 -7.59
N VAL A 99 1.18 -1.80 -6.53
CA VAL A 99 1.81 -1.53 -5.23
C VAL A 99 3.34 -1.57 -5.33
N LEU A 100 3.90 -2.58 -6.00
CA LEU A 100 5.35 -2.70 -6.20
C LEU A 100 5.90 -1.54 -7.04
N CYS A 101 5.20 -1.12 -8.09
CA CYS A 101 5.60 0.05 -8.88
C CYS A 101 5.57 1.34 -8.05
N THR A 102 4.56 1.53 -7.20
CA THR A 102 4.47 2.70 -6.32
C THR A 102 5.61 2.73 -5.32
N PHE A 103 5.89 1.63 -4.61
CA PHE A 103 7.03 1.57 -3.67
C PHE A 103 8.40 1.62 -4.36
N GLY A 104 8.51 1.02 -5.56
CA GLY A 104 9.71 1.12 -6.38
C GLY A 104 9.99 2.56 -6.82
N LEU A 105 8.93 3.31 -7.15
CA LEU A 105 9.05 4.74 -7.45
C LEU A 105 9.44 5.55 -6.22
N MET A 106 8.90 5.24 -5.05
CA MET A 106 9.33 5.87 -3.80
C MET A 106 10.82 5.65 -3.56
N GLY A 107 11.31 4.42 -3.71
CA GLY A 107 12.74 4.10 -3.59
C GLY A 107 13.60 4.83 -4.61
N TRP A 108 13.13 4.98 -5.84
CA TRP A 108 13.87 5.70 -6.90
C TRP A 108 13.91 7.22 -6.68
N LEU A 109 12.83 7.81 -6.17
CA LEU A 109 12.72 9.23 -5.87
C LEU A 109 13.30 9.60 -4.49
N GLY A 110 13.75 8.61 -3.70
CA GLY A 110 14.23 8.82 -2.33
C GLY A 110 13.15 9.27 -1.36
N ILE A 111 11.88 8.93 -1.62
CA ILE A 111 10.77 9.26 -0.71
C ILE A 111 10.71 8.21 0.39
N GLU A 112 10.95 8.62 1.61
CA GLU A 112 10.98 7.75 2.78
C GLU A 112 9.58 7.21 3.15
N LEU A 113 9.55 5.98 3.64
CA LEU A 113 8.36 5.38 4.22
C LEU A 113 8.16 5.93 5.65
N ASN A 114 7.11 6.73 5.82
CA ASN A 114 6.64 7.23 7.11
C ASN A 114 5.14 6.95 7.29
N ILE A 115 4.59 7.38 8.43
CA ILE A 115 3.17 7.19 8.81
C ILE A 115 2.23 7.64 7.69
N VAL A 116 2.48 8.79 7.07
CA VAL A 116 1.60 9.36 6.04
C VAL A 116 1.68 8.54 4.76
N THR A 117 2.90 8.23 4.29
CA THR A 117 3.08 7.42 3.09
C THR A 117 2.67 5.96 3.28
N ALA A 118 2.64 5.44 4.50
CA ALA A 118 2.12 4.09 4.78
C ALA A 118 0.62 3.98 4.48
N LEU A 119 -0.14 5.06 4.66
CA LEU A 119 -1.56 5.10 4.29
C LEU A 119 -1.79 4.90 2.78
N LEU A 120 -0.78 5.23 1.95
CA LEU A 120 -0.83 5.05 0.51
C LEU A 120 -1.19 3.62 0.14
N SER A 121 -0.56 2.62 0.75
CA SER A 121 -0.82 1.23 0.37
C SER A 121 -2.26 0.82 0.57
N SER A 122 -2.88 1.25 1.67
CA SER A 122 -4.27 0.90 1.97
C SER A 122 -5.21 1.48 0.92
N ILE A 123 -4.99 2.75 0.56
CA ILE A 123 -5.74 3.46 -0.48
C ILE A 123 -5.53 2.81 -1.85
N SER A 124 -4.27 2.59 -2.24
CA SER A 124 -3.90 1.93 -3.51
C SER A 124 -4.52 0.55 -3.63
N ILE A 125 -4.55 -0.20 -2.53
CA ILE A 125 -5.12 -1.53 -2.49
C ILE A 125 -6.63 -1.50 -2.69
N GLY A 126 -7.34 -0.65 -1.95
CA GLY A 126 -8.79 -0.51 -2.08
C GLY A 126 -9.22 -0.09 -3.49
N LEU A 127 -8.50 0.86 -4.09
CA LEU A 127 -8.82 1.35 -5.44
C LEU A 127 -8.42 0.36 -6.53
N GLY A 128 -7.26 -0.31 -6.39
CA GLY A 128 -6.80 -1.30 -7.35
C GLY A 128 -7.68 -2.54 -7.42
N VAL A 129 -8.17 -3.03 -6.27
CA VAL A 129 -9.06 -4.19 -6.23
C VAL A 129 -10.44 -3.86 -6.81
N ASP A 130 -10.97 -2.67 -6.55
CA ASP A 130 -12.25 -2.21 -7.08
C ASP A 130 -12.29 -2.24 -8.61
N PHE A 131 -11.26 -1.64 -9.25
CA PHE A 131 -11.14 -1.63 -10.70
C PHE A 131 -11.05 -3.06 -11.27
N THR A 132 -10.29 -3.92 -10.60
CA THR A 132 -10.12 -5.32 -11.01
C THR A 132 -11.45 -6.09 -10.94
N ILE A 133 -12.20 -5.93 -9.85
CA ILE A 133 -13.52 -6.56 -9.67
C ILE A 133 -14.46 -6.12 -10.77
N HIS A 134 -14.58 -4.82 -11.01
CA HIS A 134 -15.49 -4.26 -12.02
C HIS A 134 -15.17 -4.76 -13.43
N VAL A 135 -13.89 -4.81 -13.80
CA VAL A 135 -13.45 -5.31 -15.12
C VAL A 135 -13.68 -6.81 -15.25
N LEU A 136 -13.25 -7.62 -14.28
CA LEU A 136 -13.43 -9.08 -14.31
C LEU A 136 -14.91 -9.46 -14.34
N TRP A 137 -15.73 -8.79 -13.53
CA TRP A 137 -17.17 -9.02 -13.48
C TRP A 137 -17.82 -8.73 -14.83
N ARG A 138 -17.43 -7.62 -15.48
CA ARG A 138 -18.00 -7.26 -16.78
C ARG A 138 -17.55 -8.19 -17.89
N ILE A 139 -16.27 -8.57 -17.92
CA ILE A 139 -15.78 -9.56 -18.89
C ILE A 139 -16.58 -10.87 -18.76
N LYS A 140 -16.78 -11.34 -17.52
CA LYS A 140 -17.60 -12.53 -17.25
C LYS A 140 -19.03 -12.38 -17.73
N TRP A 141 -19.65 -11.22 -17.49
CA TRP A 141 -21.02 -10.94 -17.94
C TRP A 141 -21.15 -10.95 -19.47
N GLU A 142 -20.22 -10.31 -20.18
CA GLU A 142 -20.20 -10.26 -21.65
C GLU A 142 -19.97 -11.66 -22.25
N LEU A 143 -19.06 -12.46 -21.66
CA LEU A 143 -18.85 -13.85 -22.07
C LEU A 143 -20.11 -14.72 -21.86
N ALA A 144 -20.78 -14.55 -20.72
CA ALA A 144 -22.06 -15.22 -20.44
C ALA A 144 -23.18 -14.80 -21.41
N SER A 145 -23.07 -13.60 -22.01
CA SER A 145 -24.02 -13.09 -23.01
C SER A 145 -23.72 -13.61 -24.43
N GLY A 146 -22.74 -14.50 -24.60
CA GLY A 146 -22.41 -15.15 -25.87
C GLY A 146 -21.34 -14.44 -26.71
N ASN A 147 -20.72 -13.38 -26.20
CA ASN A 147 -19.60 -12.73 -26.89
C ASN A 147 -18.33 -13.60 -26.80
N ASP A 148 -17.45 -13.47 -27.80
CA ASP A 148 -16.11 -14.04 -27.72
C ASP A 148 -15.23 -13.24 -26.74
N TYR A 149 -14.03 -13.74 -26.42
CA TYR A 149 -13.12 -13.06 -25.48
C TYR A 149 -12.73 -11.65 -25.95
N ALA A 150 -12.43 -11.48 -27.24
CA ALA A 150 -12.01 -10.20 -27.78
C ALA A 150 -13.16 -9.18 -27.78
N GLY A 151 -14.36 -9.60 -28.19
CA GLY A 151 -15.57 -8.79 -28.13
C GLY A 151 -15.94 -8.42 -26.69
N SER A 152 -15.86 -9.38 -25.77
CA SER A 152 -16.16 -9.16 -24.34
C SER A 152 -15.24 -8.13 -23.69
N ILE A 153 -13.94 -8.21 -23.96
CA ILE A 153 -12.96 -7.22 -23.48
C ILE A 153 -13.24 -5.85 -24.10
N THR A 154 -13.45 -5.79 -25.41
CA THR A 154 -13.74 -4.52 -26.11
C THR A 154 -15.02 -3.86 -25.58
N SER A 155 -16.07 -4.64 -25.37
CA SER A 155 -17.34 -4.18 -24.80
C SER A 155 -17.15 -3.68 -23.36
N THR A 156 -16.40 -4.42 -22.55
CA THR A 156 -16.06 -4.03 -21.17
C THR A 156 -15.33 -2.68 -21.11
N LEU A 157 -14.32 -2.48 -21.96
CA LEU A 157 -13.54 -1.24 -22.00
C LEU A 157 -14.38 -0.05 -22.49
N LYS A 158 -15.29 -0.26 -23.46
CA LYS A 158 -16.19 0.78 -23.96
C LYS A 158 -17.29 1.17 -22.97
N THR A 159 -17.68 0.25 -22.08
CA THR A 159 -18.77 0.47 -21.12
C THR A 159 -18.21 0.85 -19.75
N ILE A 160 -17.87 -0.15 -18.93
CA ILE A 160 -17.40 0.06 -17.56
C ILE A 160 -16.02 0.72 -17.53
N GLY A 161 -15.16 0.46 -18.52
CA GLY A 161 -13.82 1.08 -18.59
C GLY A 161 -13.89 2.62 -18.59
N ARG A 162 -14.83 3.21 -19.32
CA ARG A 162 -15.06 4.67 -19.31
C ARG A 162 -15.50 5.16 -17.93
N GLY A 163 -16.39 4.42 -17.26
CA GLY A 163 -16.83 4.74 -15.90
C GLY A 163 -15.69 4.71 -14.89
N ILE A 164 -14.82 3.70 -14.98
CA ILE A 164 -13.63 3.57 -14.13
C ILE A 164 -12.68 4.76 -14.32
N ILE A 165 -12.42 5.18 -15.55
CA ILE A 165 -11.56 6.35 -15.83
C ILE A 165 -12.16 7.62 -15.22
N ILE A 166 -13.46 7.85 -15.39
CA ILE A 166 -14.14 9.03 -14.82
C ILE A 166 -14.08 9.01 -13.29
N ASN A 167 -14.31 7.85 -12.68
CA ASN A 167 -14.21 7.67 -11.23
C ASN A 167 -12.79 7.99 -10.74
N ALA A 168 -11.77 7.38 -11.35
CA ALA A 168 -10.38 7.61 -11.00
C ALA A 168 -9.96 9.08 -11.17
N CYS A 169 -10.35 9.73 -12.27
CA CYS A 169 -10.10 11.17 -12.45
C CYS A 169 -10.76 12.01 -11.36
N SER A 170 -11.98 11.68 -10.94
CA SER A 170 -12.68 12.38 -9.86
C SER A 170 -11.93 12.25 -8.53
N VAL A 171 -11.45 11.05 -8.21
CA VAL A 171 -10.64 10.79 -7.00
C VAL A 171 -9.29 11.52 -7.08
N MET A 172 -8.62 11.49 -8.24
CA MET A 172 -7.38 12.23 -8.46
C MET A 172 -7.57 13.74 -8.27
N LEU A 173 -8.66 14.32 -8.77
CA LEU A 173 -8.98 15.73 -8.56
C LEU A 173 -9.23 16.04 -7.09
N GLY A 174 -9.89 15.15 -6.35
CA GLY A 174 -10.07 15.27 -4.90
C GLY A 174 -8.74 15.32 -4.16
N PHE A 175 -7.80 14.45 -4.49
CA PHE A 175 -6.46 14.45 -3.90
C PHE A 175 -5.57 15.59 -4.42
N ALA A 176 -5.80 16.11 -5.62
CA ALA A 176 -5.03 17.21 -6.18
C ALA A 176 -5.14 18.49 -5.34
N VAL A 177 -6.23 18.68 -4.60
CA VAL A 177 -6.39 19.81 -3.66
C VAL A 177 -5.29 19.82 -2.59
N LEU A 178 -4.76 18.65 -2.21
CA LEU A 178 -3.68 18.53 -1.23
C LEU A 178 -2.36 19.18 -1.69
N PHE A 179 -2.19 19.43 -2.99
CA PHE A 179 -1.04 20.20 -3.48
C PHE A 179 -1.01 21.64 -2.99
N LEU A 180 -2.15 22.19 -2.57
CA LEU A 180 -2.23 23.54 -1.98
C LEU A 180 -1.71 23.59 -0.54
N SER A 181 -1.34 22.45 0.05
CA SER A 181 -0.82 22.40 1.42
C SER A 181 0.56 23.06 1.55
N ALA A 182 0.75 23.83 2.62
CA ALA A 182 2.04 24.40 2.99
C ALA A 182 3.07 23.34 3.43
N PHE A 183 2.61 22.15 3.85
CA PHE A 183 3.47 21.08 4.34
C PHE A 183 4.00 20.23 3.17
N PRO A 184 5.33 20.16 2.93
CA PRO A 184 5.91 19.37 1.85
C PRO A 184 5.52 17.89 1.89
N LEU A 185 5.43 17.31 3.10
CA LEU A 185 5.03 15.92 3.31
C LEU A 185 3.65 15.61 2.70
N ILE A 186 2.69 16.53 2.86
CA ILE A 186 1.33 16.38 2.33
C ILE A 186 1.34 16.47 0.79
N ARG A 187 2.16 17.35 0.22
CA ARG A 187 2.30 17.48 -1.23
C ARG A 187 2.92 16.24 -1.87
N SER A 188 3.98 15.68 -1.27
CA SER A 188 4.59 14.43 -1.72
C SER A 188 3.60 13.25 -1.62
N PHE A 189 2.81 13.20 -0.54
CA PHE A 189 1.76 12.22 -0.38
C PHE A 189 0.68 12.32 -1.47
N ALA A 190 0.22 13.53 -1.79
CA ALA A 190 -0.74 13.77 -2.86
C ALA A 190 -0.23 13.29 -4.23
N PHE A 191 1.03 13.60 -4.52
CA PHE A 191 1.72 13.12 -5.72
C PHE A 191 1.73 11.59 -5.78
N LEU A 192 2.12 10.92 -4.70
CA LEU A 192 2.17 9.46 -4.64
C LEU A 192 0.80 8.81 -4.83
N ILE A 193 -0.27 9.37 -4.27
CA ILE A 193 -1.63 8.85 -4.48
C ILE A 193 -2.02 8.94 -5.96
N ILE A 194 -1.80 10.09 -6.60
CA ILE A 194 -2.16 10.28 -8.01
C ILE A 194 -1.38 9.30 -8.89
N VAL A 195 -0.08 9.15 -8.66
CA VAL A 195 0.73 8.17 -9.40
C VAL A 195 0.23 6.76 -9.15
N SER A 196 -0.05 6.40 -7.91
CA SER A 196 -0.58 5.07 -7.60
C SER A 196 -1.93 4.81 -8.26
N LEU A 197 -2.80 5.82 -8.35
CA LEU A 197 -4.08 5.72 -9.03
C LEU A 197 -3.91 5.50 -10.54
N ILE A 198 -2.94 6.17 -11.16
CA ILE A 198 -2.59 5.94 -12.56
C ILE A 198 -2.11 4.49 -12.75
N LEU A 199 -1.24 4.01 -11.85
CA LEU A 199 -0.77 2.62 -11.87
C LEU A 199 -1.91 1.62 -11.68
N CYS A 200 -2.85 1.89 -10.77
CA CYS A 200 -4.06 1.07 -10.58
C CYS A 200 -4.96 1.07 -11.83
N LEU A 201 -5.11 2.22 -12.50
CA LEU A 201 -5.86 2.31 -13.78
C LEU A 201 -5.20 1.46 -14.87
N VAL A 202 -3.87 1.57 -15.02
CA VAL A 202 -3.12 0.78 -15.99
C VAL A 202 -3.23 -0.71 -15.67
N SER A 203 -3.07 -1.09 -14.40
CA SER A 203 -3.29 -2.47 -13.94
C SER A 203 -4.70 -2.96 -14.25
N GLY A 204 -5.73 -2.20 -13.90
CA GLY A 204 -7.13 -2.62 -14.03
C GLY A 204 -7.63 -2.65 -15.48
N LEU A 205 -7.22 -1.69 -16.33
CA LEU A 205 -7.75 -1.56 -17.70
C LEU A 205 -6.84 -2.15 -18.77
N VAL A 206 -5.56 -2.40 -18.47
CA VAL A 206 -4.61 -2.98 -19.42
C VAL A 206 -4.18 -4.36 -18.97
N LEU A 207 -3.64 -4.49 -17.77
CA LEU A 207 -3.06 -5.75 -17.30
C LEU A 207 -4.14 -6.82 -17.07
N VAL A 208 -5.25 -6.49 -16.39
CA VAL A 208 -6.35 -7.43 -16.15
C VAL A 208 -6.91 -7.98 -17.48
N PRO A 209 -7.35 -7.17 -18.46
CA PRO A 209 -7.88 -7.71 -19.71
C PRO A 209 -6.84 -8.50 -20.51
N ALA A 210 -5.57 -8.07 -20.51
CA ALA A 210 -4.50 -8.79 -21.19
C ALA A 210 -4.29 -10.19 -20.57
N MET A 211 -4.29 -10.29 -19.24
CA MET A 211 -4.21 -11.57 -18.53
C MET A 211 -5.43 -12.45 -18.83
N CYS A 212 -6.64 -11.88 -18.84
CA CYS A 212 -7.85 -12.63 -19.20
C CYS A 212 -7.81 -13.14 -20.64
N TYR A 213 -7.28 -12.36 -21.58
CA TYR A 213 -7.16 -12.76 -22.98
C TYR A 213 -6.14 -13.88 -23.18
N LEU A 214 -5.00 -13.82 -22.48
CA LEU A 214 -3.90 -14.78 -22.60
C LEU A 214 -4.22 -16.11 -21.91
N PHE A 215 -4.71 -16.07 -20.67
CA PHE A 215 -4.94 -17.28 -19.86
C PHE A 215 -6.33 -17.89 -20.03
N ARG A 216 -7.30 -17.11 -20.56
CA ARG A 216 -8.71 -17.53 -20.76
C ARG A 216 -9.26 -18.36 -19.59
N PRO A 217 -9.21 -17.82 -18.37
CA PRO A 217 -9.43 -18.63 -17.19
C PRO A 217 -10.88 -19.12 -17.10
N GLU A 218 -11.05 -20.41 -16.78
CA GLU A 218 -12.36 -21.09 -16.83
C GLU A 218 -13.44 -20.43 -15.95
N PHE A 219 -13.06 -19.73 -14.88
CA PHE A 219 -14.01 -19.07 -13.98
C PHE A 219 -14.83 -17.96 -14.67
N LEU A 220 -14.31 -17.41 -15.77
CA LEU A 220 -15.00 -16.41 -16.59
C LEU A 220 -16.06 -17.04 -17.50
N ASN A 221 -15.93 -18.32 -17.86
CA ASN A 221 -16.90 -19.03 -18.70
C ASN A 221 -18.03 -19.67 -17.87
N LYS A 222 -17.90 -19.72 -16.54
CA LYS A 222 -18.94 -20.30 -15.69
C LYS A 222 -20.19 -19.41 -15.71
N PRO A 223 -21.38 -19.97 -16.01
CA PRO A 223 -22.62 -19.20 -16.06
C PRO A 223 -22.87 -18.51 -14.72
N ILE A 224 -23.28 -17.25 -14.79
CA ILE A 224 -23.76 -16.52 -13.63
C ILE A 224 -25.11 -17.15 -13.28
N LYS A 225 -25.17 -17.98 -12.23
CA LYS A 225 -26.46 -18.47 -11.72
C LYS A 225 -27.28 -17.25 -11.30
N ASN A 226 -28.38 -16.98 -12.00
CA ASN A 226 -29.39 -16.04 -11.54
C ASN A 226 -29.96 -16.60 -10.23
N THR A 227 -29.73 -15.90 -9.12
CA THR A 227 -30.30 -16.25 -7.81
C THR A 227 -31.71 -15.64 -7.64
N TYR A 228 -32.41 -15.39 -8.75
CA TYR A 228 -33.71 -14.73 -8.78
C TYR A 228 -34.70 -15.49 -9.68
N GLU A 229 -34.70 -16.81 -9.57
CA GLU A 229 -35.83 -17.67 -9.95
C GLU A 229 -36.24 -18.51 -8.74
#